data_AF-A0A4Q3TQ67-F1
#
_entry.id   AF-A0A4Q3TQ67-F1
#
_cell.length_a   1.000
_cell.length_b   1.000
_cell.length_c   1.000
_cell.angle_alpha   90.00
_cell.angle_beta   90.00
_cell.angle_gamma   90.00
#
_symmetry.space_group_name_H-M   'P 1'
#
loop_
_entity.id
_entity.type
_entity.pdbx_description
1 polymer ?
#
loop_
_entity_poly.entity_id
_entity_poly.type
_entity_poly.pdbx_seq_one_letter_code
_entity_poly.pdbx_strand_id
1 'polypeptide(L)'
;MATHYLEFEKPIADLEAKIEELSLLASTAGSFDSEIDGLKKKADQLRKKIYGGLDPWMKTQVARHPQRPHFVDFIEGLFTDFVELKGDRQFGDDQAILGGLARLRGRPVVVMGHEKGHDTQTRITHNFGMARPEGYRKAVRLMDLAEQYGLPVLTFVDTAGAYPGLGAEERGQAEAIARSTERGL
;
A
#
# COMPACT_ATOMS: atom_id res chain seq x y z
N MET A 1 -7.10 16.73 2.57
CA MET A 1 -6.18 15.89 3.37
C MET A 1 -4.89 16.66 3.53
N ALA A 2 -4.25 16.65 4.70
CA ALA A 2 -2.96 17.32 4.87
C ALA A 2 -1.93 16.66 3.96
N THR A 3 -1.32 17.45 3.06
CA THR A 3 -0.23 16.95 2.20
C THR A 3 0.99 16.70 3.07
N HIS A 4 1.45 15.45 3.12
CA HIS A 4 2.64 15.11 3.88
C HIS A 4 3.84 15.16 2.93
N TYR A 5 4.85 15.96 3.28
CA TYR A 5 6.09 16.05 2.51
C TYR A 5 7.23 15.39 3.28
N LEU A 6 8.06 14.63 2.58
CA LEU A 6 9.32 14.14 3.12
C LEU A 6 10.33 15.29 3.19
N GLU A 7 11.35 15.12 4.03
CA GLU A 7 12.33 16.19 4.28
C GLU A 7 13.04 16.67 3.00
N PHE A 8 13.40 15.74 2.12
CA PHE A 8 14.04 16.06 0.84
C PHE A 8 13.06 16.68 -0.19
N GLU A 9 11.76 16.67 0.09
CA GLU A 9 10.73 17.30 -0.74
C GLU A 9 10.40 18.73 -0.32
N LYS A 10 11.00 19.25 0.77
CA LYS A 10 10.82 20.65 1.20
C LYS A 10 10.94 21.67 0.05
N PRO A 11 11.94 21.59 -0.85
CA PRO A 11 12.03 22.53 -1.97
C PRO A 11 10.84 22.47 -2.94
N ILE A 12 10.17 21.32 -3.05
CA ILE A 12 8.95 21.15 -3.86
C ILE A 12 7.77 21.73 -3.08
N ALA A 13 7.66 21.42 -1.79
CA ALA A 13 6.60 21.93 -0.91
C ALA A 13 6.55 23.46 -0.88
N ASP A 14 7.72 24.12 -0.81
CA ASP A 14 7.83 25.59 -0.84
C ASP A 14 7.30 26.18 -2.15
N LEU A 15 7.57 25.52 -3.28
CA LEU A 15 7.06 25.93 -4.60
C LEU A 15 5.55 25.71 -4.71
N GLU A 16 5.04 24.59 -4.21
CA GLU A 16 3.61 24.27 -4.22
C GLU A 16 2.81 25.21 -3.32
N ALA A 17 3.33 25.55 -2.13
CA ALA A 17 2.73 26.56 -1.25
C ALA A 17 2.66 27.93 -1.93
N LYS A 18 3.72 28.33 -2.65
CA LYS A 18 3.73 29.59 -3.41
C LYS A 18 2.76 29.58 -4.59
N ILE A 19 2.62 28.44 -5.27
CA ILE A 19 1.62 28.26 -6.33
C ILE A 19 0.21 28.39 -5.76
N GLU A 20 -0.06 27.78 -4.61
CA GLU A 20 -1.36 27.86 -3.94
C GLU A 20 -1.70 29.29 -3.53
N GLU A 21 -0.76 30.01 -2.90
CA GLU A 21 -0.92 31.42 -2.52
C GLU A 21 -1.24 32.32 -3.73
N LEU A 22 -0.46 32.20 -4.82
CA LEU A 22 -0.70 32.97 -6.03
C LEU A 22 -2.02 32.60 -6.71
N SER A 23 -2.42 31.33 -6.66
CA SER A 23 -3.70 30.88 -7.21
C SER A 23 -4.88 31.47 -6.44
N LEU A 24 -4.77 31.61 -5.11
CA LEU A 24 -5.77 32.29 -4.29
C LEU A 24 -5.83 33.79 -4.58
N LEU A 25 -4.68 34.45 -4.72
CA LEU A 25 -4.59 35.88 -5.03
C LEU A 25 -5.06 36.22 -6.45
N ALA A 26 -4.95 35.28 -7.40
CA ALA A 26 -5.43 35.48 -8.77
C ALA A 26 -6.93 35.79 -8.85
N SER A 27 -7.71 35.34 -7.86
CA SER A 27 -9.14 35.66 -7.75
C SER A 27 -9.44 37.12 -7.34
N THR A 28 -8.47 37.84 -6.78
CA THR A 28 -8.66 39.16 -6.16
C THR A 28 -7.78 40.28 -6.72
N ALA A 29 -6.56 39.98 -7.21
CA ALA A 29 -5.55 40.98 -7.54
C ALA A 29 -5.08 41.01 -9.03
N GLY A 30 -5.62 40.14 -9.89
CA GLY A 30 -5.28 40.07 -11.31
C GLY A 30 -4.85 38.67 -11.78
N SER A 31 -4.55 38.50 -13.07
CA SER A 31 -4.09 37.20 -13.61
C SER A 31 -2.60 37.01 -13.33
N PHE A 32 -2.27 35.98 -12.54
CA PHE A 32 -0.90 35.49 -12.29
C PHE A 32 -0.59 34.21 -13.09
N ASP A 33 -1.36 33.93 -14.15
CA ASP A 33 -1.34 32.63 -14.83
C ASP A 33 0.06 32.27 -15.37
N SER A 34 0.77 33.25 -15.94
CA SER A 34 2.12 33.04 -16.48
C SER A 34 3.17 32.71 -15.41
N GLU A 35 3.05 33.32 -14.23
CA GLU A 35 3.95 33.09 -13.09
C GLU A 35 3.66 31.74 -12.44
N ILE A 36 2.37 31.41 -12.28
CA ILE A 36 1.91 30.10 -11.80
C ILE A 36 2.42 29.00 -12.72
N ASP A 37 2.31 29.16 -14.04
CA ASP A 37 2.81 28.18 -15.01
C ASP A 37 4.33 28.04 -14.96
N GLY A 38 5.06 29.14 -14.77
CA GLY A 38 6.50 29.12 -14.55
C GLY A 38 6.89 28.34 -13.29
N LEU A 39 6.20 28.57 -12.19
CA LEU A 39 6.42 27.86 -10.92
C LEU A 39 6.06 26.38 -11.02
N LYS A 40 4.95 26.02 -11.66
CA LYS A 40 4.55 24.62 -11.90
C LYS A 40 5.62 23.87 -12.70
N LYS A 41 6.10 24.45 -13.80
CA LYS A 41 7.20 23.87 -14.59
C LYS A 41 8.46 23.66 -13.76
N LYS A 42 8.82 24.63 -12.91
CA LYS A 42 9.98 24.54 -12.02
C LYS A 42 9.80 23.44 -10.96
N ALA A 43 8.61 23.35 -10.37
CA ALA A 43 8.26 22.30 -9.41
C ALA A 43 8.35 20.90 -10.04
N ASP A 44 7.83 20.73 -11.26
CA ASP A 44 7.91 19.47 -12.00
C ASP A 44 9.34 19.08 -12.37
N GLN A 45 10.16 20.04 -12.81
CA GLN A 45 11.58 19.80 -13.10
C GLN A 45 12.32 19.37 -11.83
N LEU A 46 12.07 20.04 -10.71
CA LEU A 46 12.68 19.74 -9.43
C LEU A 46 12.24 18.37 -8.90
N ARG A 47 10.94 18.06 -9.02
CA ARG A 47 10.38 16.74 -8.70
C ARG A 47 11.06 15.64 -9.49
N LYS A 48 11.17 15.78 -10.82
CA LYS A 48 11.88 14.81 -11.68
C LYS A 48 13.35 14.65 -11.28
N LYS A 49 14.03 15.76 -10.96
CA LYS A 49 15.44 15.73 -10.55
C LYS A 49 15.64 15.00 -9.21
N ILE A 50 14.81 15.31 -8.21
CA ILE A 50 14.89 14.71 -6.87
C ILE A 50 14.55 13.23 -6.94
N TYR A 51 13.39 12.88 -7.52
CA TYR A 51 12.94 11.49 -7.63
C TYR A 51 13.82 10.64 -8.57
N GLY A 52 14.47 11.25 -9.56
CA GLY A 52 15.46 10.57 -10.41
C GLY A 52 16.79 10.26 -9.71
N GLY A 53 17.09 10.93 -8.59
CA GLY A 53 18.37 10.84 -7.88
C GLY A 53 18.26 10.33 -6.44
N LEU A 54 17.20 9.61 -6.08
CA LEU A 54 16.98 9.16 -4.70
C LEU A 54 18.09 8.22 -4.23
N ASP A 55 18.67 8.53 -3.06
CA ASP A 55 19.57 7.63 -2.35
C ASP A 55 18.79 6.46 -1.69
N PRO A 56 19.47 5.41 -1.18
CA PRO A 56 18.80 4.27 -0.54
C PRO A 56 17.91 4.63 0.65
N TRP A 57 18.28 5.64 1.43
CA TRP A 57 17.51 6.07 2.59
C TRP A 57 16.25 6.83 2.16
N MET A 58 16.36 7.74 1.19
CA MET A 58 15.23 8.45 0.61
C MET A 58 14.23 7.48 -0.02
N LYS A 59 14.70 6.43 -0.72
CA LYS A 59 13.82 5.36 -1.23
C LYS A 59 13.06 4.65 -0.10
N THR A 60 13.73 4.40 1.02
CA THR A 60 13.10 3.79 2.21
C THR A 60 12.02 4.72 2.80
N GLN A 61 12.27 6.02 2.86
CA GLN A 61 11.29 7.02 3.30
C GLN A 61 10.06 7.06 2.38
N VAL A 62 10.26 7.00 1.05
CA VAL A 62 9.14 6.90 0.07
C VAL A 62 8.35 5.60 0.28
N ALA A 63 9.03 4.47 0.47
CA ALA A 63 8.36 3.18 0.71
C ALA A 63 7.55 3.15 2.02
N ARG A 64 7.89 4.03 2.98
CA ARG A 64 7.22 4.20 4.27
C ARG A 64 6.36 5.46 4.35
N HIS A 65 6.08 6.10 3.20
CA HIS A 65 5.32 7.34 3.17
C HIS A 65 3.93 7.14 3.82
N PRO A 66 3.47 8.05 4.71
CA PRO A 66 2.18 7.88 5.39
C PRO A 66 0.98 7.79 4.44
N GLN A 67 1.10 8.39 3.25
CA GLN A 67 0.07 8.38 2.20
C GLN A 67 0.40 7.40 1.06
N ARG A 68 1.31 6.45 1.28
CA ARG A 68 1.57 5.40 0.29
C ARG A 68 0.31 4.52 0.16
N PRO A 69 -0.20 4.29 -1.06
CA PRO A 69 -1.36 3.44 -1.26
C PRO A 69 -1.18 2.04 -0.66
N HIS A 70 -2.22 1.56 0.02
CA HIS A 70 -2.31 0.24 0.64
C HIS A 70 -3.08 -0.73 -0.26
N PHE A 71 -3.23 -1.98 0.20
CA PHE A 71 -3.83 -3.04 -0.60
C PHE A 71 -5.26 -2.70 -1.02
N VAL A 72 -6.07 -2.15 -0.12
CA VAL A 72 -7.45 -1.72 -0.44
C VAL A 72 -7.51 -0.69 -1.56
N ASP A 73 -6.56 0.25 -1.63
CA ASP A 73 -6.51 1.26 -2.70
C ASP A 73 -6.25 0.61 -4.07
N PHE A 74 -5.40 -0.42 -4.11
CA PHE A 74 -5.16 -1.19 -5.34
C PHE A 74 -6.36 -2.04 -5.73
N ILE A 75 -7.08 -2.62 -4.76
CA ILE A 75 -8.31 -3.36 -5.02
C ILE A 75 -9.36 -2.45 -5.66
N GLU A 76 -9.59 -1.28 -5.10
CA GLU A 76 -10.56 -0.31 -5.62
C GLU A 76 -10.14 0.27 -6.98
N GLY A 77 -8.85 0.50 -7.20
CA GLY A 77 -8.34 1.13 -8.42
C GLY A 77 -8.09 0.19 -9.61
N LEU A 78 -7.81 -1.10 -9.37
CA LEU A 78 -7.34 -2.04 -10.42
C LEU A 78 -8.27 -3.22 -10.68
N PHE A 79 -9.13 -3.59 -9.73
CA PHE A 79 -9.91 -4.81 -9.79
C PHE A 79 -11.42 -4.53 -9.80
N THR A 80 -12.19 -5.47 -10.36
CA THR A 80 -13.65 -5.47 -10.29
C THR A 80 -14.15 -6.76 -9.66
N ASP A 81 -15.41 -6.79 -9.20
CA ASP A 81 -16.05 -7.97 -8.60
C ASP A 81 -15.22 -8.59 -7.45
N PHE A 82 -14.58 -7.75 -6.63
CA PHE A 82 -13.80 -8.24 -5.50
C PHE A 82 -14.73 -8.85 -4.43
N VAL A 83 -14.48 -10.12 -4.10
CA VAL A 83 -15.14 -10.85 -3.03
C VAL A 83 -14.09 -11.35 -2.06
N GLU A 84 -14.03 -10.69 -0.90
CA GLU A 84 -13.11 -11.06 0.17
C GLU A 84 -13.43 -12.44 0.76
N LEU A 85 -12.41 -13.27 0.95
CA LEU A 85 -12.52 -14.62 1.51
C LEU A 85 -11.77 -14.72 2.85
N LYS A 86 -12.53 -14.72 3.93
CA LYS A 86 -12.03 -14.64 5.31
C LYS A 86 -11.65 -15.98 5.93
N GLY A 87 -10.71 -15.93 6.88
CA GLY A 87 -10.33 -17.02 7.77
C GLY A 87 -9.35 -18.03 7.20
N ASP A 88 -8.62 -18.71 8.08
CA ASP A 88 -7.69 -19.80 7.76
C ASP A 88 -8.28 -21.21 7.92
N ARG A 89 -9.52 -21.31 8.45
CA ARG A 89 -10.21 -22.56 8.82
C ARG A 89 -9.56 -23.35 9.96
N GLN A 90 -8.65 -22.75 10.72
CA GLN A 90 -7.97 -23.41 11.84
C GLN A 90 -8.04 -22.58 13.12
N PHE A 91 -7.76 -21.28 13.06
CA PHE A 91 -7.68 -20.43 14.24
C PHE A 91 -8.50 -19.15 14.10
N GLY A 92 -8.34 -18.42 12.99
CA GLY A 92 -8.96 -17.09 12.89
C GLY A 92 -8.79 -16.42 11.53
N ASP A 93 -9.32 -15.20 11.46
CA ASP A 93 -9.19 -14.34 10.29
C ASP A 93 -8.26 -13.15 10.57
N ASP A 94 -7.00 -13.28 10.16
CA ASP A 94 -6.01 -12.22 10.31
C ASP A 94 -6.31 -11.05 9.38
N GLN A 95 -6.60 -9.87 9.94
CA GLN A 95 -6.88 -8.69 9.15
C GLN A 95 -5.61 -8.07 8.52
N ALA A 96 -4.41 -8.48 8.92
CA ALA A 96 -3.17 -7.99 8.31
C ALA A 96 -2.97 -8.51 6.87
N ILE A 97 -3.60 -9.63 6.51
CA ILE A 97 -3.62 -10.13 5.13
C ILE A 97 -5.07 -10.14 4.65
N LEU A 98 -5.37 -9.40 3.61
CA LEU A 98 -6.67 -9.47 2.94
C LEU A 98 -6.53 -10.26 1.65
N GLY A 99 -7.62 -10.86 1.17
CA GLY A 99 -7.58 -11.55 -0.11
C GLY A 99 -8.88 -12.25 -0.47
N GLY A 100 -8.99 -12.62 -1.74
CA GLY A 100 -10.21 -13.19 -2.28
C GLY A 100 -10.21 -13.30 -3.80
N LEU A 101 -11.40 -13.47 -4.36
CA LEU A 101 -11.61 -13.53 -5.80
C LEU A 101 -11.83 -12.12 -6.35
N ALA A 102 -11.31 -11.86 -7.54
CA ALA A 102 -11.53 -10.60 -8.25
C ALA A 102 -11.44 -10.81 -9.76
N ARG A 103 -11.68 -9.74 -10.52
CA ARG A 103 -11.35 -9.66 -11.94
C ARG A 103 -10.32 -8.56 -12.19
N LEU A 104 -9.27 -8.90 -12.92
CA LEU A 104 -8.31 -7.95 -13.46
C LEU A 104 -8.48 -7.89 -14.97
N ARG A 105 -8.95 -6.75 -15.50
CA ARG A 105 -9.25 -6.58 -16.95
C ARG A 105 -10.15 -7.70 -17.49
N GLY A 106 -11.19 -8.05 -16.72
CA GLY A 106 -12.14 -9.11 -17.04
C GLY A 106 -11.67 -10.55 -16.75
N ARG A 107 -10.36 -10.79 -16.54
CA ARG A 107 -9.83 -12.12 -16.21
C ARG A 107 -10.03 -12.43 -14.72
N PRO A 108 -10.64 -13.57 -14.35
CA PRO A 108 -10.77 -13.96 -12.95
C PRO A 108 -9.40 -14.30 -12.35
N VAL A 109 -9.16 -13.84 -11.13
CA VAL A 109 -7.91 -13.99 -10.40
C VAL A 109 -8.17 -14.17 -8.91
N VAL A 110 -7.23 -14.79 -8.22
CA VAL A 110 -7.11 -14.67 -6.77
C VAL A 110 -6.13 -13.54 -6.47
N VAL A 111 -6.55 -12.59 -5.65
CA VAL A 111 -5.72 -11.47 -5.23
C VAL A 111 -5.62 -11.45 -3.72
N MET A 112 -4.42 -11.24 -3.19
CA MET A 112 -4.17 -11.13 -1.76
C MET A 112 -3.04 -10.17 -1.46
N GLY A 113 -2.98 -9.63 -0.25
CA GLY A 113 -1.96 -8.67 0.10
C GLY A 113 -2.02 -8.23 1.55
N HIS A 114 -1.00 -7.47 1.94
CA HIS A 114 -0.92 -6.90 3.27
C HIS A 114 -1.74 -5.61 3.33
N GLU A 115 -2.61 -5.49 4.32
CA GLU A 115 -3.33 -4.25 4.60
C GLU A 115 -2.77 -3.64 5.90
N LYS A 116 -2.51 -2.33 5.88
CA LYS A 116 -1.91 -1.63 7.02
C LYS A 116 -2.90 -0.76 7.77
N GLY A 117 -3.97 -0.29 7.13
CA GLY A 117 -4.84 0.75 7.66
C GLY A 117 -4.29 2.16 7.42
N HIS A 118 -5.21 3.09 7.14
CA HIS A 118 -4.91 4.48 6.81
C HIS A 118 -4.92 5.41 8.04
N ASP A 119 -5.66 5.04 9.08
CA ASP A 119 -5.77 5.79 10.35
C ASP A 119 -5.33 4.93 11.55
N THR A 120 -5.28 5.52 12.73
CA THR A 120 -4.84 4.80 13.95
C THR A 120 -5.73 3.60 14.26
N GLN A 121 -7.04 3.71 14.07
CA GLN A 121 -7.98 2.67 14.44
C GLN A 121 -7.86 1.47 13.50
N THR A 122 -7.86 1.72 12.20
CA THR A 122 -7.66 0.72 11.15
C THR A 122 -6.26 0.10 11.24
N ARG A 123 -5.21 0.88 11.58
CA ARG A 123 -3.86 0.34 11.81
C ARG A 123 -3.80 -0.67 12.95
N ILE A 124 -4.51 -0.42 14.03
CA ILE A 124 -4.63 -1.36 15.14
C ILE A 124 -5.39 -2.62 14.67
N THR A 125 -6.50 -2.46 13.94
CA THR A 125 -7.27 -3.57 13.39
C THR A 125 -6.44 -4.47 12.47
N HIS A 126 -5.66 -3.88 11.57
CA HIS A 126 -4.82 -4.60 10.61
C HIS A 126 -3.42 -4.94 11.13
N ASN A 127 -3.16 -4.71 12.43
CA ASN A 127 -1.86 -4.95 13.06
C ASN A 127 -0.69 -4.32 12.29
N PHE A 128 -0.90 -3.12 11.72
CA PHE A 128 0.08 -2.42 10.87
C PHE A 128 0.60 -3.25 9.69
N GLY A 129 -0.19 -4.20 9.19
CA GLY A 129 0.19 -5.13 8.12
C GLY A 129 1.16 -6.22 8.56
N MET A 130 1.36 -6.42 9.86
CA MET A 130 2.18 -7.50 10.39
C MET A 130 1.34 -8.75 10.60
N ALA A 131 1.51 -9.73 9.71
CA ALA A 131 0.74 -10.96 9.75
C ALA A 131 1.13 -11.87 10.92
N ARG A 132 0.13 -12.52 11.50
CA ARG A 132 0.20 -13.63 12.45
C ARG A 132 0.18 -14.97 11.66
N PRO A 133 0.39 -16.13 12.32
CA PRO A 133 0.46 -17.42 11.62
C PRO A 133 -0.80 -17.74 10.83
N GLU A 134 -1.97 -17.43 11.41
CA GLU A 134 -3.27 -17.54 10.75
C GLU A 134 -3.37 -16.75 9.43
N GLY A 135 -2.68 -15.60 9.29
CA GLY A 135 -2.63 -14.84 8.05
C GLY A 135 -1.91 -15.60 6.93
N TYR A 136 -0.74 -16.19 7.24
CA TYR A 136 0.00 -17.01 6.29
C TYR A 136 -0.76 -18.29 5.90
N ARG A 137 -1.44 -18.93 6.85
CA ARG A 137 -2.31 -20.10 6.56
C ARG A 137 -3.50 -19.73 5.69
N LYS A 138 -4.10 -18.56 5.92
CA LYS A 138 -5.12 -18.00 5.02
C LYS A 138 -4.57 -17.80 3.60
N ALA A 139 -3.35 -17.26 3.46
CA ALA A 139 -2.72 -17.10 2.15
C ALA A 139 -2.54 -18.44 1.42
N VAL A 140 -2.06 -19.49 2.12
CA VAL A 140 -1.97 -20.86 1.58
C VAL A 140 -3.32 -21.35 1.09
N ARG A 141 -4.38 -21.20 1.90
CA ARG A 141 -5.74 -21.59 1.51
C ARG A 141 -6.22 -20.88 0.24
N LEU A 142 -5.87 -19.61 0.07
CA LEU A 142 -6.22 -18.85 -1.15
C LEU A 142 -5.41 -19.33 -2.37
N MET A 143 -4.14 -19.71 -2.19
CA MET A 143 -3.33 -20.30 -3.25
C MET A 143 -3.86 -21.68 -3.67
N ASP A 144 -4.26 -22.52 -2.72
CA ASP A 144 -4.87 -23.83 -3.02
C ASP A 144 -6.17 -23.68 -3.81
N LEU A 145 -7.01 -22.71 -3.42
CA LEU A 145 -8.22 -22.37 -4.18
C LEU A 145 -7.87 -21.93 -5.60
N ALA A 146 -6.86 -21.08 -5.77
CA ALA A 146 -6.44 -20.60 -7.08
C ALA A 146 -6.01 -21.76 -7.98
N GLU A 147 -5.20 -22.68 -7.47
CA GLU A 147 -4.75 -23.86 -8.20
C GLU A 147 -5.91 -24.77 -8.61
N GLN A 148 -6.83 -25.06 -7.68
CA GLN A 148 -7.98 -25.92 -7.95
C GLN A 148 -8.80 -25.44 -9.16
N TYR A 149 -8.89 -24.13 -9.35
CA TYR A 149 -9.66 -23.50 -10.44
C TYR A 149 -8.77 -22.95 -11.57
N GLY A 150 -7.46 -23.18 -11.55
CA GLY A 150 -6.53 -22.69 -12.56
C GLY A 150 -6.46 -21.16 -12.66
N LEU A 151 -6.67 -20.46 -11.55
CA LEU A 151 -6.68 -19.00 -11.47
C LEU A 151 -5.28 -18.43 -11.23
N PRO A 152 -4.89 -17.31 -11.87
CA PRO A 152 -3.68 -16.58 -11.51
C PRO A 152 -3.78 -16.02 -10.09
N VAL A 153 -2.64 -15.99 -9.39
CA VAL A 153 -2.50 -15.37 -8.07
C VAL A 153 -1.72 -14.06 -8.20
N LEU A 154 -2.26 -12.98 -7.65
CA LEU A 154 -1.55 -11.70 -7.49
C LEU A 154 -1.34 -11.40 -6.02
N THR A 155 -0.10 -11.13 -5.62
CA THR A 155 0.27 -10.82 -4.24
C THR A 155 0.82 -9.41 -4.10
N PHE A 156 0.32 -8.67 -3.11
CA PHE A 156 0.81 -7.33 -2.78
C PHE A 156 1.57 -7.36 -1.45
N VAL A 157 2.88 -7.20 -1.53
CA VAL A 157 3.76 -7.22 -0.35
C VAL A 157 3.91 -5.80 0.20
N ASP A 158 3.31 -5.55 1.36
CA ASP A 158 3.47 -4.31 2.09
C ASP A 158 3.48 -4.54 3.60
N THR A 159 4.59 -5.03 4.12
CA THR A 159 4.75 -5.29 5.55
C THR A 159 6.13 -4.89 6.04
N ALA A 160 6.22 -4.50 7.32
CA ALA A 160 7.51 -4.35 8.01
C ALA A 160 8.09 -5.71 8.43
N GLY A 161 7.27 -6.75 8.46
CA GLY A 161 7.64 -8.10 8.86
C GLY A 161 6.46 -8.86 9.47
N ALA A 162 6.68 -10.15 9.73
CA ALA A 162 5.78 -10.98 10.52
C ALA A 162 5.63 -10.41 11.94
N TYR A 163 4.45 -10.56 12.55
CA TYR A 163 4.20 -10.07 13.91
C TYR A 163 5.06 -10.84 14.94
N PRO A 164 5.97 -10.18 15.68
CA PRO A 164 6.90 -10.85 16.60
C PRO A 164 6.32 -10.92 18.02
N GLY A 165 5.18 -11.58 18.19
CA GLY A 165 4.48 -11.68 19.47
C GLY A 165 4.42 -13.10 20.04
N LEU A 166 4.30 -13.23 21.37
CA LEU A 166 4.25 -14.52 22.07
C LEU A 166 3.20 -15.47 21.46
N GLY A 167 1.97 -14.99 21.29
CA GLY A 167 0.90 -15.82 20.70
C GLY A 167 1.16 -16.20 19.23
N ALA A 168 1.95 -15.44 18.48
CA ALA A 168 2.35 -15.83 17.13
C ALA A 168 3.35 -17.00 17.17
N GLU A 169 4.32 -16.96 18.10
CA GLU A 169 5.27 -18.05 18.30
C GLU A 169 4.59 -19.33 18.79
N GLU A 170 3.70 -19.24 19.78
CA GLU A 170 2.92 -20.38 20.30
C GLU A 170 2.08 -21.05 19.20
N ARG A 171 1.64 -20.29 18.20
CA ARG A 171 0.85 -20.77 17.06
C ARG A 171 1.68 -21.15 15.83
N GLY A 172 3.01 -21.11 15.92
CA GLY A 172 3.91 -21.57 14.85
C GLY A 172 4.14 -20.57 13.72
N GLN A 173 4.59 -19.35 14.03
CA GLN A 173 4.90 -18.33 13.03
C GLN A 173 5.94 -18.80 12.00
N ALA A 174 7.02 -19.45 12.45
CA ALA A 174 8.04 -19.98 11.57
C ALA A 174 7.51 -21.07 10.61
N GLU A 175 6.70 -22.00 11.12
CA GLU A 175 6.06 -23.05 10.30
C GLU A 175 5.14 -22.45 9.25
N ALA A 176 4.28 -21.50 9.66
CA ALA A 176 3.31 -20.89 8.75
C ALA A 176 4.00 -20.13 7.60
N ILE A 177 5.11 -19.43 7.89
CA ILE A 177 5.93 -18.76 6.86
C ILE A 177 6.61 -19.78 5.95
N ALA A 178 7.24 -20.81 6.51
CA ALA A 178 7.93 -21.84 5.73
C ALA A 178 6.96 -22.54 4.76
N ARG A 179 5.78 -22.94 5.24
CA ARG A 179 4.75 -23.60 4.44
C ARG A 179 4.16 -22.69 3.37
N SER A 180 3.96 -21.40 3.68
CA SER A 180 3.54 -20.41 2.69
C SER A 180 4.58 -20.21 1.59
N THR A 181 5.86 -20.20 1.96
CA THR A 181 6.97 -20.10 1.01
C THR A 181 7.04 -21.33 0.11
N GLU A 182 6.95 -22.53 0.69
CA GLU A 182 6.90 -23.80 -0.07
C GLU A 182 5.75 -23.80 -1.08
N ARG A 183 4.55 -23.36 -0.66
CA ARG A 183 3.37 -23.35 -1.53
C ARG A 183 3.46 -22.34 -2.68
N GLY A 184 4.20 -21.25 -2.48
CA GLY A 184 4.37 -20.17 -3.45
C GLY A 184 5.48 -20.40 -4.48
N LEU A 185 6.32 -21.44 -4.29
CA LEU A 185 7.34 -21.90 -5.23
C LEU A 185 6.77 -22.88 -6.25
#